data_AF-A0A9E4GGV6-F1
#
_entry.id   AF-A0A9E4GGV6-F1
#
_cell.length_a   1.000
_cell.length_b   1.000
_cell.length_c   1.000
_cell.angle_alpha   90.00
_cell.angle_beta   90.00
_cell.angle_gamma   90.00
#
_symmetry.space_group_name_H-M   'P 1'
#
loop_
_entity.id
_entity.type
_entity.pdbx_description
1 polymer ?
#
loop_
_entity_poly.entity_id
_entity_poly.type
_entity_poly.pdbx_seq_one_letter_code
_entity_poly.pdbx_strand_id
1 'polypeptide(L)'
;MRQRVSEFFGRTPLTDLDPDQVVALGAAVQADTLSGRRKDMLLLDVVPLSLGIETMGGVMSQILERNTTIPAIVKEMFTTAVDDQTAVEVHVLQGERELVQDCRSLAQFTIPIEPQPAGVPRVEVTFMIDARSICGPALSARWMSSRPTV
;
A
#
# COMPACT_ATOMS: atom_id res chain seq x y z
N MET A 1 -3.51 -8.55 -31.87
CA MET A 1 -3.13 -8.78 -30.45
C MET A 1 -2.76 -10.24 -30.19
N ARG A 2 -3.64 -11.22 -30.46
CA ARG A 2 -3.37 -12.65 -30.18
C ARG A 2 -2.05 -13.17 -30.77
N GLN A 3 -1.75 -12.83 -32.02
CA GLN A 3 -0.49 -13.22 -32.67
C GLN A 3 0.75 -12.68 -31.94
N ARG A 4 0.75 -11.39 -31.57
CA ARG A 4 1.83 -10.77 -30.78
C ARG A 4 2.03 -11.44 -29.42
N VAL A 5 0.94 -11.81 -28.73
CA VAL A 5 1.00 -12.52 -27.45
C VAL A 5 1.58 -13.92 -27.64
N SER A 6 1.15 -14.64 -28.68
CA SER A 6 1.67 -15.97 -29.00
C SER A 6 3.16 -15.95 -29.35
N GLU A 7 3.61 -14.94 -30.10
CA GLU A 7 5.02 -14.73 -30.45
C GLU A 7 5.86 -14.39 -29.22
N PHE A 8 5.36 -13.54 -28.32
CA PHE A 8 6.08 -13.14 -27.11
C PHE A 8 6.22 -14.28 -26.09
N PHE A 9 5.15 -15.05 -25.84
CA PHE A 9 5.16 -16.13 -24.84
C PHE A 9 5.50 -17.51 -25.41
N GLY A 10 5.62 -17.64 -26.74
CA GLY A 10 5.91 -18.91 -27.42
C GLY A 10 4.83 -19.98 -27.24
N ARG A 11 3.59 -19.58 -26.93
CA ARG A 11 2.47 -20.48 -26.63
C ARG A 11 1.18 -19.93 -27.22
N THR A 12 0.32 -20.83 -27.69
CA THR A 12 -1.03 -20.46 -28.12
C THR A 12 -1.83 -19.95 -26.91
N PRO A 13 -2.37 -18.73 -26.95
CA PRO A 13 -3.23 -18.21 -25.88
C PRO A 13 -4.48 -19.07 -25.76
N LEU A 14 -4.89 -19.41 -24.52
CA LEU A 14 -6.15 -20.09 -24.25
C LEU A 14 -7.32 -19.14 -24.53
N THR A 15 -8.30 -19.57 -25.34
CA THR A 15 -9.46 -18.75 -25.72
C THR A 15 -10.78 -19.51 -25.60
N ASP A 16 -10.83 -20.54 -24.78
CA ASP A 16 -11.99 -21.43 -24.65
C ASP A 16 -13.12 -20.81 -23.81
N LEU A 17 -12.88 -19.63 -23.23
CA LEU A 17 -13.84 -18.84 -22.46
C LEU A 17 -14.12 -17.53 -23.19
N ASP A 18 -15.37 -17.08 -23.13
CA ASP A 18 -15.79 -15.79 -23.66
C ASP A 18 -15.03 -14.66 -22.94
N PRO A 19 -14.21 -13.87 -23.66
CA PRO A 19 -13.42 -12.80 -23.06
C PRO A 19 -14.29 -11.71 -22.42
N ASP A 20 -15.54 -11.56 -22.84
CA ASP A 20 -16.45 -10.54 -22.32
C ASP A 20 -17.15 -11.00 -21.02
N GLN A 21 -17.15 -12.31 -20.73
CA GLN A 21 -17.84 -12.90 -19.57
C GLN A 21 -16.88 -13.51 -18.54
N VAL A 22 -15.66 -13.85 -18.93
CA VAL A 22 -14.71 -14.60 -18.07
C VAL A 22 -14.43 -13.90 -16.74
N VAL A 23 -14.40 -12.56 -16.74
CA VAL A 23 -14.19 -11.76 -15.52
C VAL A 23 -15.37 -11.91 -14.55
N ALA A 24 -16.61 -11.85 -15.06
CA ALA A 24 -17.81 -12.02 -14.25
C ALA A 24 -17.94 -13.44 -13.69
N LEU A 25 -17.58 -14.46 -14.48
CA LEU A 25 -17.52 -15.85 -14.03
C LEU A 25 -16.50 -16.05 -12.91
N GLY A 26 -15.29 -15.48 -13.05
CA GLY A 26 -14.26 -15.51 -12.01
C GLY A 26 -14.71 -14.84 -10.71
N ALA A 27 -15.37 -13.67 -10.81
CA ALA A 27 -15.94 -12.98 -9.66
C ALA A 27 -17.03 -13.81 -8.94
N ALA A 28 -17.88 -14.52 -9.70
CA ALA A 28 -18.89 -15.40 -9.12
C ALA A 28 -18.27 -16.59 -8.35
N VAL A 29 -17.21 -17.19 -8.89
CA VAL A 29 -16.45 -18.25 -8.19
C VAL A 29 -15.81 -17.70 -6.90
N GLN A 30 -15.24 -16.50 -6.96
CA GLN A 30 -14.66 -15.85 -5.79
C GLN A 30 -15.70 -15.57 -4.71
N ALA A 31 -16.90 -15.11 -5.08
CA ALA A 31 -18.01 -14.88 -4.16
C ALA A 31 -18.50 -16.20 -3.50
N ASP A 32 -18.56 -17.28 -4.27
CA ASP A 32 -18.93 -18.61 -3.77
C ASP A 32 -17.90 -19.13 -2.74
N THR A 33 -16.61 -18.96 -3.00
CA THR A 33 -15.54 -19.28 -2.03
C THR A 33 -15.64 -18.42 -0.77
N LEU A 34 -15.84 -17.11 -0.90
CA LEU A 34 -16.03 -16.21 0.25
C LEU A 34 -17.28 -16.56 1.09
N SER A 35 -18.31 -17.14 0.48
CA SER A 35 -19.50 -17.65 1.19
C SER A 35 -19.25 -18.91 2.03
N GLY A 36 -18.05 -19.50 1.94
CA GLY A 36 -17.63 -20.68 2.71
C GLY A 36 -18.11 -22.01 2.14
N ARG A 37 -18.75 -22.01 0.96
CA ARG A 37 -19.23 -23.22 0.27
C ARG A 37 -18.12 -24.02 -0.38
N ARG A 38 -17.01 -23.37 -0.75
CA ARG A 38 -15.78 -24.01 -1.23
C ARG A 38 -14.61 -23.63 -0.35
N LYS A 39 -13.92 -24.63 0.21
CA LYS A 39 -12.77 -24.44 1.12
C LYS A 39 -11.42 -24.81 0.47
N ASP A 40 -11.43 -25.30 -0.76
CA ASP A 40 -10.25 -25.89 -1.40
C ASP A 40 -9.41 -24.87 -2.19
N MET A 41 -9.72 -23.57 -2.06
CA MET A 41 -9.08 -22.51 -2.83
C MET A 41 -8.47 -21.45 -1.92
N LEU A 42 -7.16 -21.27 -2.01
CA LEU A 42 -6.43 -20.18 -1.40
C LEU A 42 -6.20 -19.08 -2.44
N LEU A 43 -6.73 -17.88 -2.23
CA LEU A 43 -6.40 -16.72 -3.04
C LEU A 43 -5.32 -15.90 -2.33
N LEU A 44 -4.15 -15.79 -2.95
CA LEU A 44 -3.09 -14.89 -2.54
C LEU A 44 -3.05 -13.76 -3.56
N ASP A 45 -3.28 -12.54 -3.08
CA ASP A 45 -3.17 -11.34 -3.89
C ASP A 45 -1.93 -10.55 -3.45
N VAL A 46 -1.50 -9.59 -4.26
CA VAL A 46 -0.28 -8.82 -4.02
C VAL A 46 -0.49 -7.34 -4.31
N VAL A 47 0.30 -6.49 -3.64
CA VAL A 47 0.28 -5.05 -3.89
C VAL A 47 0.92 -4.74 -5.25
N PRO A 48 0.26 -4.00 -6.17
CA PRO A 48 0.77 -3.81 -7.52
C PRO A 48 1.97 -2.85 -7.62
N LEU A 49 2.01 -1.84 -6.74
CA LEU A 49 3.03 -0.78 -6.71
C LEU A 49 3.42 -0.49 -5.26
N SER A 50 4.68 -0.15 -5.05
CA SER A 50 5.22 0.19 -3.75
C SER A 50 4.49 1.39 -3.15
N LEU A 51 4.27 1.35 -1.84
CA LEU A 51 3.68 2.42 -1.05
C LEU A 51 4.74 2.98 -0.11
N GLY A 52 4.68 4.29 0.10
CA GLY A 52 5.68 4.96 0.91
C GLY A 52 5.21 6.32 1.37
N ILE A 53 6.11 7.04 2.03
CA ILE A 53 5.89 8.42 2.41
C ILE A 53 6.97 9.34 1.88
N GLU A 54 6.62 10.61 1.75
CA GLU A 54 7.59 11.66 1.49
C GLU A 54 8.53 11.85 2.69
N THR A 55 9.81 11.96 2.37
CA THR A 55 10.87 12.30 3.32
C THR A 55 11.52 13.63 2.95
N MET A 56 12.31 14.16 3.87
CA MET A 56 13.04 15.40 3.67
C MET A 56 13.86 15.35 2.37
N GLY A 57 13.71 16.37 1.53
CA GLY A 57 14.37 16.44 0.22
C GLY A 57 13.51 16.00 -0.97
N GLY A 58 12.21 15.75 -0.77
CA GLY A 58 11.28 15.42 -1.86
C GLY A 58 11.48 14.02 -2.42
N VAL A 59 11.99 13.11 -1.57
CA VAL A 59 12.26 11.71 -1.91
C VAL A 59 11.19 10.82 -1.28
N MET A 60 10.72 9.84 -2.04
CA MET A 60 9.81 8.81 -1.53
C MET A 60 10.63 7.74 -0.80
N SER A 61 10.36 7.56 0.49
CA SER A 61 10.80 6.36 1.22
C SER A 61 9.75 5.27 1.08
N GLN A 62 10.12 4.18 0.43
CA GLN A 62 9.26 3.01 0.25
C GLN A 62 9.17 2.22 1.57
N ILE A 63 7.95 1.98 2.02
CA ILE A 63 7.67 1.29 3.30
C ILE A 63 7.11 -0.11 3.01
N LEU A 64 6.26 -0.21 1.99
CA LEU A 64 5.69 -1.47 1.54
C LEU A 64 6.02 -1.67 0.06
N GLU A 65 6.76 -2.73 -0.25
CA GLU A 65 7.24 -3.00 -1.61
C GLU A 65 6.15 -3.57 -2.51
N ARG A 66 6.27 -3.32 -3.82
CA ARG A 66 5.47 -3.99 -4.83
C ARG A 66 5.60 -5.51 -4.74
N ASN A 67 4.55 -6.20 -5.15
CA ASN A 67 4.37 -7.64 -5.05
C ASN A 67 4.37 -8.21 -3.63
N THR A 68 4.28 -7.37 -2.59
CA THR A 68 4.03 -7.85 -1.21
C THR A 68 2.67 -8.54 -1.15
N THR A 69 2.63 -9.77 -0.62
CA THR A 69 1.41 -10.54 -0.43
C THR A 69 0.47 -9.87 0.56
N ILE A 70 -0.82 -9.78 0.21
CA ILE A 70 -1.87 -9.26 1.11
C ILE A 70 -2.66 -10.42 1.75
N PRO A 71 -3.10 -10.29 3.02
CA PRO A 71 -3.04 -9.08 3.86
C PRO A 71 -1.65 -8.80 4.43
N ALA A 72 -1.30 -7.51 4.57
CA ALA A 72 -0.01 -7.05 5.09
C ALA A 72 -0.17 -5.86 6.03
N ILE A 73 0.66 -5.79 7.07
CA ILE A 73 0.76 -4.65 7.99
C ILE A 73 2.23 -4.30 8.15
N VAL A 74 2.58 -3.06 7.83
CA VAL A 74 3.94 -2.53 7.98
C VAL A 74 3.89 -1.27 8.83
N LYS A 75 4.83 -1.16 9.77
CA LYS A 75 4.93 -0.03 10.69
C LYS A 75 6.31 0.58 10.59
N GLU A 76 6.35 1.89 10.53
CA GLU A 76 7.61 2.63 10.50
C GLU A 76 7.54 3.87 11.39
N MET A 77 8.64 4.13 12.08
CA MET A 77 8.76 5.26 13.01
C MET A 77 9.47 6.40 12.32
N PHE A 78 8.82 7.56 12.30
CA PHE A 78 9.37 8.81 11.81
C PHE A 78 9.59 9.79 12.96
N THR A 79 10.51 10.72 12.74
CA THR A 79 10.85 11.77 13.71
C THR A 79 10.94 13.13 13.02
N THR A 80 10.97 14.20 13.79
CA THR A 80 11.09 15.57 13.29
C THR A 80 12.50 15.84 12.80
N ALA A 81 12.60 16.58 11.70
CA ALA A 81 13.87 16.99 11.11
C ALA A 81 14.35 18.36 11.60
N VAL A 82 13.45 19.16 12.20
CA VAL A 82 13.72 20.53 12.66
C VAL A 82 13.34 20.67 14.13
N ASP A 83 14.13 21.44 14.87
CA ASP A 83 13.85 21.80 16.26
C ASP A 83 12.55 22.61 16.37
N ASP A 84 11.79 22.38 17.44
CA ASP A 84 10.55 23.09 17.74
C ASP A 84 9.49 23.00 16.62
N GLN A 85 9.57 21.95 15.80
CA GLN A 85 8.57 21.67 14.78
C GLN A 85 7.20 21.47 15.44
N THR A 86 6.20 22.26 15.02
CA THR A 86 4.85 22.26 15.61
C THR A 86 3.89 21.28 14.93
N ALA A 87 4.26 20.77 13.77
CA ALA A 87 3.45 19.84 13.00
C ALA A 87 4.30 18.95 12.11
N VAL A 88 3.95 17.67 12.01
CA VAL A 88 4.54 16.71 11.07
C VAL A 88 3.58 16.54 9.91
N GLU A 89 4.10 16.76 8.71
CA GLU A 89 3.38 16.50 7.47
C GLU A 89 3.69 15.08 7.00
N VAL A 90 2.63 14.29 6.81
CA VAL A 90 2.74 12.94 6.26
C VAL A 90 2.06 12.94 4.90
N HIS A 91 2.87 12.84 3.86
CA HIS A 91 2.41 12.71 2.49
C HIS A 91 2.67 11.28 2.01
N VAL A 92 1.61 10.62 1.56
CA VAL A 92 1.53 9.19 1.24
C VAL A 92 1.51 9.04 -0.26
N LEU A 93 2.41 8.21 -0.76
CA LEU A 93 2.63 8.04 -2.20
C LEU A 93 2.59 6.58 -2.61
N GLN A 94 2.27 6.37 -3.88
CA GLN A 94 2.38 5.11 -4.58
C GLN A 94 3.26 5.27 -5.82
N GLY A 95 4.29 4.44 -5.94
CA GLY A 95 5.19 4.47 -7.10
C GLY A 95 6.54 3.80 -6.85
N GLU A 96 7.29 3.65 -7.95
CA GLU A 96 8.63 3.04 -7.97
C GLU A 96 9.74 4.07 -8.25
N ARG A 97 9.39 5.36 -8.31
CA ARG A 97 10.33 6.43 -8.65
C ARG A 97 10.83 7.08 -7.35
N GLU A 98 12.08 7.50 -7.36
CA GLU A 98 12.73 8.06 -6.16
C GLU A 98 12.14 9.42 -5.77
N LEU A 99 11.77 10.25 -6.76
CA LEU A 99 11.27 11.60 -6.52
C LEU A 99 9.75 11.59 -6.32
N VAL A 100 9.28 12.34 -5.32
CA VAL A 100 7.86 12.47 -4.96
C VAL A 100 7.01 12.98 -6.12
N GLN A 101 7.51 13.94 -6.90
CA GLN A 101 6.83 14.52 -8.07
C GLN A 101 6.52 13.50 -9.17
N ASP A 102 7.27 12.41 -9.20
CA ASP A 102 7.18 11.34 -10.20
C ASP A 102 6.31 10.17 -9.72
N CYS A 103 5.81 10.24 -8.48
CA CYS A 103 4.96 9.25 -7.84
C CYS A 103 3.52 9.75 -7.72
N ARG A 104 2.58 8.81 -7.56
CA ARG A 104 1.18 9.14 -7.38
C ARG A 104 0.92 9.49 -5.92
N SER A 105 0.52 10.73 -5.65
CA SER A 105 0.00 11.13 -4.34
C SER A 105 -1.33 10.39 -4.05
N LEU A 106 -1.42 9.79 -2.87
CA LEU A 106 -2.62 9.11 -2.39
C LEU A 106 -3.35 9.92 -1.32
N ALA A 107 -2.61 10.45 -0.35
CA ALA A 107 -3.16 11.20 0.78
C ALA A 107 -2.10 12.10 1.40
N GLN A 108 -2.51 13.21 1.99
CA GLN A 108 -1.65 14.14 2.71
C GLN A 108 -2.38 14.60 3.96
N PHE A 109 -1.73 14.51 5.11
CA PHE A 109 -2.31 14.96 6.37
C PHE A 109 -1.23 15.49 7.30
N THR A 110 -1.64 16.41 8.15
CA THR A 110 -0.77 17.11 9.08
C THR A 110 -1.13 16.71 10.50
N ILE A 111 -0.14 16.26 11.26
CA ILE A 111 -0.30 15.89 12.67
C ILE A 111 0.32 16.99 13.52
N PRO A 112 -0.45 17.72 14.34
CA PRO A 112 0.11 18.68 15.28
C PRO A 112 0.92 17.96 16.36
N ILE A 113 2.09 18.52 16.70
CA ILE A 113 2.99 17.99 17.72
C ILE A 113 3.43 19.09 18.69
N GLU A 114 3.80 18.71 19.90
CA GLU A 114 4.41 19.63 20.86
C GLU A 114 5.82 20.02 20.39
N PRO A 115 6.21 21.30 20.49
CA PRO A 115 7.56 21.74 20.18
C PRO A 115 8.58 21.00 21.05
N GLN A 116 9.49 20.28 20.41
CA GLN A 116 10.58 19.55 21.05
C GLN A 116 11.81 19.60 20.14
N PRO A 117 13.01 19.34 20.67
CA PRO A 117 14.21 19.18 19.84
C PRO A 117 14.02 18.12 18.75
N ALA A 118 14.65 18.33 17.60
CA ALA A 118 14.64 17.40 16.48
C ALA A 118 15.07 15.99 16.93
N GLY A 119 14.43 14.97 16.36
CA GLY A 119 14.74 13.57 16.71
C GLY A 119 14.04 13.03 17.97
N VAL A 120 13.41 13.88 18.80
CA VAL A 120 12.72 13.44 20.02
C VAL A 120 11.28 13.00 19.75
N PRO A 121 10.44 13.77 19.03
CA PRO A 121 9.09 13.34 18.68
C PRO A 121 9.13 12.07 17.83
N ARG A 122 8.30 11.06 18.17
CA ARG A 122 8.15 9.84 17.38
C ARG A 122 6.71 9.71 16.88
N VAL A 123 6.56 9.60 15.58
CA VAL A 123 5.30 9.33 14.90
C VAL A 123 5.38 7.93 14.31
N GLU A 124 4.52 7.02 14.77
CA GLU A 124 4.38 5.70 14.15
C GLU A 124 3.38 5.81 13.00
N VAL A 125 3.84 5.51 11.79
CA VAL A 125 2.99 5.39 10.60
C VAL A 125 2.81 3.91 10.31
N THR A 126 1.56 3.47 10.27
CA THR A 126 1.18 2.08 10.02
C THR A 126 0.36 1.97 8.74
N PHE A 127 0.91 1.24 7.77
CA PHE A 127 0.23 0.82 6.55
C PHE A 127 -0.46 -0.52 6.80
N MET A 128 -1.77 -0.58 6.57
CA MET A 128 -2.56 -1.82 6.67
C MET A 128 -3.26 -2.08 5.35
N ILE A 129 -3.04 -3.25 4.77
CA ILE A 129 -3.70 -3.66 3.54
C ILE A 129 -4.44 -4.95 3.81
N ASP A 130 -5.77 -4.87 3.73
CA ASP A 130 -6.66 -6.01 3.88
C ASP A 130 -7.02 -6.58 2.50
N ALA A 131 -7.09 -7.91 2.42
CA ALA A 131 -7.50 -8.65 1.23
C ALA A 131 -8.95 -8.38 0.80
N ARG A 132 -9.75 -7.72 1.64
CA ARG A 132 -11.16 -7.36 1.37
C ARG A 132 -11.38 -5.93 0.89
N SER A 133 -10.34 -5.09 0.87
CA SER A 133 -10.53 -3.66 0.65
C SER A 133 -10.83 -3.33 -0.82
N ILE A 134 -12.10 -2.99 -1.08
CA ILE A 134 -12.52 -2.33 -2.33
C ILE A 134 -12.01 -0.87 -2.42
N CYS A 135 -11.54 -0.32 -1.31
CA CYS A 135 -11.16 1.10 -1.16
C CYS A 135 -9.64 1.35 -1.09
N GLY A 136 -8.81 0.35 -1.38
CA GLY A 136 -7.34 0.50 -1.35
C GLY A 136 -6.71 0.35 0.04
N PRO A 137 -5.42 0.68 0.20
CA PRO A 137 -4.69 0.52 1.46
C PRO A 137 -5.25 1.44 2.55
N ALA A 138 -5.44 0.91 3.76
CA ALA A 138 -5.79 1.72 4.93
C ALA A 138 -4.50 2.23 5.59
N LEU A 139 -4.45 3.54 5.84
CA LEU A 139 -3.32 4.15 6.53
C LEU A 139 -3.77 4.69 7.88
N SER A 140 -2.95 4.46 8.89
CA SER A 140 -3.10 5.09 10.20
C SER A 140 -1.77 5.67 10.64
N ALA A 141 -1.80 6.88 11.19
CA ALA A 141 -0.64 7.47 11.83
C ALA A 141 -1.00 7.80 13.28
N ARG A 142 -0.12 7.44 14.22
CA ARG A 142 -0.32 7.63 15.65
C ARG A 142 0.91 8.29 16.25
N TRP A 143 0.68 9.39 16.96
CA TRP A 143 1.71 9.99 17.79
C TRP A 143 2.01 9.08 18.99
N MET A 144 3.29 8.77 19.20
CA MET A 144 3.72 7.98 20.35
C MET A 144 4.21 8.91 21.44
N SER A 145 3.36 9.09 22.46
CA SER A 145 3.74 9.78 23.68
C SER A 145 4.82 9.03 24.41
N SER A 146 5.91 9.70 24.76
CA SER A 146 6.77 9.28 25.86
C SER A 146 6.05 9.52 27.19
N ARG A 147 4.98 8.76 27.47
CA ARG A 147 4.58 8.53 28.87
C ARG A 147 5.34 7.30 29.34
N PRO A 148 6.21 7.40 30.36
CA PRO A 148 6.62 6.21 31.06
C PRO A 148 5.36 5.61 31.68
N THR A 149 5.08 4.35 31.35
CA THR A 149 4.18 3.52 32.12
C THR A 149 4.69 3.55 33.57
N VAL A 150 3.96 4.26 34.43
CA VAL A 150 4.08 4.14 35.89
C VAL A 150 3.06 3.10 36.34
#